data_AF-A0A1B8P7F9-F1
#
_entry.id   AF-A0A1B8P7F9-F1
#
_cell.length_a   1.000
_cell.length_b   1.000
_cell.length_c   1.000
_cell.angle_alpha   90.00
_cell.angle_beta   90.00
_cell.angle_gamma   90.00
#
_symmetry.space_group_name_H-M   'P 1'
#
loop_
_entity.id
_entity.type
_entity.pdbx_description
1 polymer ?
#
loop_
_entity_poly.entity_id
_entity_poly.type
_entity_poly.pdbx_seq_one_letter_code
_entity_poly.pdbx_strand_id
1 'polypeptide(L)'
;MLYYFPSKESLYQHVLKSVLDLWIERMALMEQDGDTPAVMLENYIRGKLELSRKRPYGSKVFANEVISGAAHLKFYIENDLLPQLEADMELVRSWIGDGKIDPIDPEHLFFTIWASTQTYADFSSQISLALGKVVLTRKTSGVREIFSLTCL
;
A
#
# COMPACT_ATOMS: atom_id res chain seq x y z
N MET A 1 -0.90 -12.12 -28.97
CA MET A 1 -0.27 -12.29 -27.65
C MET A 1 1.20 -12.67 -27.75
N LEU A 2 1.59 -13.69 -28.54
CA LEU A 2 3.01 -14.07 -28.72
C LEU A 2 3.90 -12.99 -29.37
N TYR A 3 3.31 -12.03 -30.09
CA TYR A 3 4.06 -10.92 -30.72
C TYR A 3 4.61 -9.91 -29.69
N TYR A 4 3.97 -9.77 -28.53
CA TYR A 4 4.38 -8.83 -27.47
C TYR A 4 4.95 -9.52 -26.24
N PHE A 5 4.54 -10.77 -25.96
CA PHE A 5 5.02 -11.53 -24.81
C PHE A 5 5.42 -12.94 -25.24
N PRO A 6 6.71 -13.29 -25.19
CA PRO A 6 7.21 -14.57 -25.67
C PRO A 6 6.77 -15.77 -24.81
N SER A 7 6.30 -15.54 -23.58
CA SER A 7 5.77 -16.59 -22.70
C SER A 7 4.72 -16.05 -21.71
N LYS A 8 3.94 -16.96 -21.12
CA LYS A 8 3.00 -16.65 -20.02
C LYS A 8 3.73 -16.04 -18.81
N GLU A 9 4.94 -16.48 -18.55
CA GLU A 9 5.81 -15.96 -17.50
C GLU A 9 6.27 -14.53 -17.79
N SER A 10 6.68 -14.23 -19.03
CA SER A 10 7.05 -12.88 -19.43
C SER A 10 5.86 -11.92 -19.33
N LEU A 11 4.66 -12.35 -19.74
CA LEU A 11 3.44 -11.57 -19.54
C LEU A 11 3.14 -11.35 -18.05
N TYR A 12 3.31 -12.38 -17.21
CA TYR A 12 3.07 -12.31 -15.78
C TYR A 12 4.02 -11.31 -15.09
N GLN A 13 5.32 -11.35 -15.42
CA GLN A 13 6.31 -10.40 -14.92
C GLN A 13 6.00 -8.96 -15.36
N HIS A 14 5.60 -8.75 -16.63
CA HIS A 14 5.21 -7.41 -17.09
C HIS A 14 3.95 -6.88 -16.39
N VAL A 15 2.97 -7.73 -16.12
CA VAL A 15 1.79 -7.35 -15.34
C VAL A 15 2.20 -6.97 -13.92
N LEU A 16 3.00 -7.80 -13.25
CA LEU A 16 3.52 -7.51 -11.92
C LEU A 16 4.27 -6.18 -11.88
N LYS A 17 5.20 -5.98 -12.83
CA LYS A 17 5.95 -4.72 -12.96
C LYS A 17 5.02 -3.53 -13.14
N SER A 18 4.05 -3.61 -14.06
CA SER A 18 3.10 -2.51 -14.32
C SER A 18 2.24 -2.15 -13.10
N VAL A 19 1.94 -3.15 -12.26
CA VAL A 19 1.20 -2.95 -11.01
C VAL A 19 2.10 -2.26 -9.98
N LEU A 20 3.35 -2.72 -9.85
CA LEU A 20 4.34 -2.17 -8.92
C LEU A 20 4.78 -0.76 -9.26
N ASP A 21 5.11 -0.48 -10.52
CA ASP A 21 5.56 0.85 -10.97
C ASP A 21 4.54 1.93 -10.57
N LEU A 22 3.26 1.63 -10.80
CA LEU A 22 2.17 2.55 -10.47
C LEU A 22 1.89 2.64 -8.97
N TRP A 23 2.22 1.58 -8.23
CA TRP A 23 2.08 1.56 -6.79
C TRP A 23 3.16 2.40 -6.13
N ILE A 24 4.42 2.21 -6.50
CA ILE A 24 5.57 2.92 -5.92
C ILE A 24 5.44 4.43 -6.09
N GLU A 25 5.04 4.90 -7.28
CA GLU A 25 4.79 6.34 -7.56
C GLU A 25 3.68 6.94 -6.67
N ARG A 26 2.74 6.14 -6.17
CA ARG A 26 1.63 6.59 -5.31
C ARG A 26 1.83 6.25 -3.84
N MET A 27 2.99 5.70 -3.49
CA MET A 27 3.29 5.12 -2.19
C MET A 27 4.49 5.77 -1.48
N ALA A 28 4.99 6.90 -1.98
CA ALA A 28 5.98 7.71 -1.28
C ALA A 28 5.31 8.61 -0.24
N LEU A 29 5.64 8.44 1.04
CA LEU A 29 5.18 9.33 2.12
C LEU A 29 5.73 10.74 1.96
N MET A 30 7.00 10.87 1.55
CA MET A 30 7.65 12.17 1.33
C MET A 30 6.97 13.03 0.26
N GLU A 31 6.24 12.42 -0.67
CA GLU A 31 5.52 13.14 -1.74
C GLU A 31 4.10 13.55 -1.33
N GLN A 32 3.65 13.21 -0.11
CA GLN A 32 2.32 13.58 0.35
C GLN A 32 2.27 15.05 0.76
N ASP A 33 1.27 15.77 0.26
CA ASP A 33 0.99 17.14 0.70
C ASP A 33 0.68 17.16 2.21
N GLY A 34 1.22 18.13 2.95
CA GLY A 34 0.88 18.35 4.35
C GLY A 34 1.96 19.08 5.15
N ASP A 35 1.53 19.94 6.06
CA ASP A 35 2.45 20.71 6.92
C ASP A 35 2.85 19.98 8.20
N THR A 36 2.15 18.89 8.55
CA THR A 36 2.38 18.10 9.76
C THR A 36 2.46 16.61 9.46
N PRO A 37 3.19 15.82 10.29
CA PRO A 37 3.23 14.36 10.15
C PRO A 37 1.85 13.71 10.08
N ALA A 38 0.90 14.19 10.90
CA ALA A 38 -0.46 13.69 10.93
C ALA A 38 -1.17 13.86 9.58
N VAL A 39 -1.07 15.04 8.94
CA VAL A 39 -1.70 15.32 7.64
C VAL A 39 -1.05 14.49 6.54
N MET A 40 0.28 14.37 6.54
CA MET A 40 1.00 13.56 5.55
C MET A 40 0.63 12.08 5.67
N LEU A 41 0.59 11.52 6.88
CA LEU A 41 0.16 10.15 7.13
C LEU A 41 -1.32 9.93 6.77
N GLU A 42 -2.20 10.89 7.06
CA GLU A 42 -3.61 10.81 6.66
C GLU A 42 -3.74 10.73 5.14
N ASN A 43 -3.03 11.59 4.41
CA ASN A 43 -3.04 11.61 2.95
C ASN A 43 -2.46 10.32 2.37
N TYR A 44 -1.38 9.82 2.94
CA TYR A 44 -0.80 8.53 2.60
C TYR A 44 -1.80 7.37 2.73
N ILE A 45 -2.43 7.24 3.90
CA ILE A 45 -3.42 6.20 4.20
C ILE A 45 -4.62 6.31 3.25
N ARG A 46 -5.11 7.53 3.02
CA ARG A 46 -6.22 7.80 2.10
C ARG A 46 -5.87 7.40 0.67
N GLY A 47 -4.65 7.68 0.23
CA GLY A 47 -4.12 7.26 -1.07
C GLY A 47 -4.12 5.74 -1.21
N LYS A 48 -3.58 5.02 -0.21
CA LYS A 48 -3.55 3.55 -0.17
C LYS A 48 -4.94 2.91 -0.18
N LEU A 49 -5.90 3.48 0.56
CA LEU A 49 -7.30 3.01 0.55
C LEU A 49 -7.97 3.25 -0.81
N GLU A 50 -7.71 4.39 -1.43
CA GLU A 50 -8.24 4.69 -2.76
C GLU A 50 -7.66 3.74 -3.82
N LEU A 51 -6.36 3.43 -3.72
CA LEU A 51 -5.69 2.47 -4.58
C LEU A 51 -6.28 1.07 -4.44
N SER A 52 -6.49 0.61 -3.20
CA SER A 52 -7.13 -0.68 -2.91
C SER A 52 -8.53 -0.78 -3.53
N ARG A 53 -9.29 0.33 -3.52
CA ARG A 53 -10.62 0.39 -4.13
C ARG A 53 -10.58 0.46 -5.67
N LYS A 54 -9.70 1.28 -6.25
CA LYS A 54 -9.65 1.52 -7.70
C LYS A 54 -8.91 0.41 -8.46
N ARG A 55 -7.95 -0.25 -7.81
CA ARG A 55 -7.07 -1.25 -8.43
C ARG A 55 -6.97 -2.54 -7.58
N PRO A 56 -8.09 -3.17 -7.22
CA PRO A 56 -8.10 -4.32 -6.31
C PRO A 56 -7.34 -5.53 -6.88
N TYR A 57 -7.35 -5.72 -8.20
CA TYR A 57 -6.66 -6.83 -8.85
C TYR A 57 -5.14 -6.70 -8.78
N GLY A 58 -4.60 -5.47 -8.81
CA GLY A 58 -3.17 -5.24 -8.62
C GLY A 58 -2.73 -5.71 -7.22
N SER A 59 -3.51 -5.34 -6.20
CA SER A 59 -3.27 -5.78 -4.82
C SER A 59 -3.31 -7.29 -4.68
N LYS A 60 -4.33 -7.94 -5.22
CA LYS A 60 -4.48 -9.40 -5.16
C LYS A 60 -3.33 -10.13 -5.85
N VAL A 61 -2.88 -9.63 -7.01
CA VAL A 61 -1.77 -10.24 -7.75
C VAL A 61 -0.47 -10.12 -6.95
N PHE A 62 -0.20 -8.94 -6.37
CA PHE A 62 0.94 -8.73 -5.47
C PHE A 62 0.88 -9.66 -4.26
N ALA A 63 -0.25 -9.67 -3.55
CA ALA A 63 -0.45 -10.51 -2.36
C ALA A 63 -0.26 -12.00 -2.66
N ASN A 64 -0.82 -12.51 -3.77
CA ASN A 64 -0.67 -13.91 -4.16
C ASN A 64 0.79 -14.28 -4.46
N GLU A 65 1.54 -13.40 -5.10
CA GLU A 65 2.97 -13.64 -5.40
C GLU A 65 3.80 -13.61 -4.12
N VAL A 66 3.52 -12.68 -3.19
CA VAL A 66 4.16 -12.66 -1.86
C VAL A 66 3.85 -13.93 -1.06
N ILE A 67 2.59 -14.36 -1.02
CA ILE A 67 2.18 -15.63 -0.37
C ILE A 67 2.90 -16.83 -0.99
N SER A 68 3.18 -16.78 -2.29
CA SER A 68 3.91 -17.81 -3.03
C SER A 68 5.44 -17.74 -2.87
N GLY A 69 5.96 -16.84 -2.02
CA GLY A 69 7.39 -16.70 -1.74
C GLY A 69 8.11 -15.62 -2.55
N ALA A 70 7.36 -14.76 -3.27
CA ALA A 70 7.86 -13.58 -3.98
C ALA A 70 8.97 -13.86 -5.02
N ALA A 71 9.00 -15.03 -5.64
CA ALA A 71 10.07 -15.42 -6.57
C ALA A 71 10.26 -14.42 -7.73
N HIS A 72 9.16 -13.90 -8.28
CA HIS A 72 9.17 -12.93 -9.39
C HIS A 72 9.17 -11.48 -8.90
N LEU A 73 8.87 -11.25 -7.62
CA LEU A 73 8.86 -9.91 -7.03
C LEU A 73 10.16 -9.55 -6.33
N LYS A 74 11.00 -10.54 -5.97
CA LYS A 74 12.21 -10.32 -5.17
C LYS A 74 13.07 -9.18 -5.70
N PHE A 75 13.38 -9.18 -6.98
CA PHE A 75 14.18 -8.14 -7.61
C PHE A 75 13.54 -6.74 -7.44
N TYR A 76 12.24 -6.61 -7.71
CA TYR A 76 11.52 -5.34 -7.57
C TYR A 76 11.41 -4.88 -6.11
N ILE A 77 11.21 -5.83 -5.19
CA ILE A 77 11.17 -5.53 -3.76
C ILE A 77 12.53 -4.96 -3.34
N GLU A 78 13.62 -5.64 -3.69
CA GLU A 78 14.97 -5.24 -3.29
C GLU A 78 15.42 -3.92 -3.93
N ASN A 79 15.09 -3.67 -5.19
CA ASN A 79 15.63 -2.53 -5.94
C ASN A 79 14.71 -1.31 -5.98
N ASP A 80 13.40 -1.46 -5.78
CA ASP A 80 12.45 -0.35 -5.90
C ASP A 80 11.67 -0.11 -4.59
N LEU A 81 11.07 -1.17 -4.01
CA LEU A 81 10.23 -1.00 -2.81
C LEU A 81 11.03 -0.71 -1.54
N LEU A 82 12.11 -1.46 -1.29
CA LEU A 82 12.92 -1.29 -0.07
C LEU A 82 13.61 0.09 -0.01
N PRO A 83 14.21 0.61 -1.09
CA PRO A 83 14.77 1.97 -1.07
C PRO A 83 13.72 3.05 -0.80
N GLN A 84 12.51 2.92 -1.38
CA GLN A 84 11.43 3.85 -1.11
C GLN A 84 10.95 3.77 0.34
N LEU A 85 10.78 2.55 0.87
CA LEU A 85 10.42 2.34 2.28
C LEU A 85 11.47 2.95 3.21
N GLU A 86 12.76 2.74 2.95
CA GLU A 86 13.83 3.31 3.77
C GLU A 86 13.76 4.84 3.82
N ALA A 87 13.51 5.48 2.66
CA ALA A 87 13.42 6.92 2.61
C ALA A 87 12.20 7.46 3.38
N ASP A 88 11.06 6.76 3.32
CA ASP A 88 9.88 7.11 4.12
C ASP A 88 10.08 6.84 5.62
N MET A 89 10.82 5.79 5.99
CA MET A 89 11.19 5.51 7.37
C MET A 89 12.13 6.57 7.93
N GLU A 90 13.09 7.05 7.16
CA GLU A 90 13.99 8.12 7.59
C GLU A 90 13.22 9.43 7.86
N LEU A 91 12.23 9.75 7.03
CA LEU A 91 11.32 10.86 7.30
C LEU A 91 10.60 10.68 8.64
N VAL A 92 10.06 9.50 8.93
CA VAL A 92 9.41 9.19 10.21
C VAL A 92 10.39 9.29 11.38
N ARG A 93 11.62 8.75 11.24
CA ARG A 93 12.68 8.86 12.26
C ARG A 93 13.03 10.31 12.54
N SER A 94 13.06 11.18 11.52
CA SER A 94 13.27 12.61 11.70
C SER A 94 12.16 13.27 12.52
N TRP A 95 10.90 12.90 12.29
CA TRP A 95 9.78 13.41 13.09
C TRP A 95 9.82 12.96 14.54
N ILE A 96 10.25 11.72 14.79
CA ILE A 96 10.49 11.21 16.14
C ILE A 96 11.61 12.01 16.82
N GLY A 97 12.73 12.24 16.13
CA GLY A 97 13.86 13.03 16.63
C GLY A 97 13.49 14.47 16.97
N ASP A 98 12.60 15.08 16.17
CA ASP A 98 12.03 16.41 16.40
C ASP A 98 10.94 16.45 17.48
N GLY A 99 10.52 15.29 18.02
CA GLY A 99 9.42 15.19 18.99
C GLY A 99 8.04 15.52 18.42
N LYS A 100 7.85 15.40 17.09
CA LYS A 100 6.57 15.67 16.40
C LYS A 100 5.60 14.49 16.44
N ILE A 101 6.10 13.28 16.67
CA ILE A 101 5.31 12.05 16.87
C ILE A 101 5.96 11.20 17.96
N ASP A 102 5.20 10.26 18.51
CA ASP A 102 5.68 9.31 19.52
C ASP A 102 6.85 8.43 19.01
N PRO A 103 7.75 7.99 19.89
CA PRO A 103 8.87 7.11 19.53
C PRO A 103 8.37 5.68 19.22
N ILE A 104 7.99 5.48 17.98
CA ILE A 104 7.50 4.20 17.43
C ILE A 104 8.52 3.59 16.47
N ASP A 105 8.34 2.30 16.16
CA ASP A 105 9.10 1.60 15.12
C ASP A 105 8.51 1.92 13.73
N PRO A 106 9.25 2.60 12.83
CA PRO A 106 8.76 2.97 11.51
C PRO A 106 8.39 1.77 10.63
N GLU A 107 9.15 0.67 10.69
CA GLU A 107 8.91 -0.55 9.92
C GLU A 107 7.50 -1.08 10.23
N HIS A 108 7.17 -1.19 11.52
CA HIS A 108 5.86 -1.65 11.97
C HIS A 108 4.73 -0.65 11.70
N LEU A 109 5.00 0.65 11.70
CA LEU A 109 4.03 1.66 11.24
C LEU A 109 3.62 1.37 9.79
N PHE A 110 4.59 1.22 8.88
CA PHE A 110 4.28 0.97 7.47
C PHE A 110 3.61 -0.38 7.24
N PHE A 111 4.06 -1.45 7.88
CA PHE A 111 3.40 -2.76 7.77
C PHE A 111 1.95 -2.73 8.25
N THR A 112 1.67 -2.00 9.33
CA THR A 112 0.31 -1.83 9.86
C THR A 112 -0.57 -1.04 8.89
N ILE A 113 -0.06 0.06 8.32
CA ILE A 113 -0.77 0.83 7.31
C ILE A 113 -1.04 -0.03 6.07
N TRP A 114 -0.05 -0.76 5.57
CA TRP A 114 -0.22 -1.59 4.38
C TRP A 114 -1.23 -2.71 4.60
N ALA A 115 -1.13 -3.45 5.71
CA ALA A 115 -2.06 -4.52 6.04
C ALA A 115 -3.50 -4.00 6.18
N SER A 116 -3.71 -2.92 6.94
CA SER A 116 -5.03 -2.35 7.20
C SER A 116 -5.67 -1.70 5.97
N THR A 117 -4.88 -1.23 5.01
CA THR A 117 -5.40 -0.61 3.78
C THR A 117 -5.62 -1.63 2.66
N GLN A 118 -4.65 -2.52 2.42
CA GLN A 118 -4.71 -3.54 1.36
C GLN A 118 -5.74 -4.62 1.63
N THR A 119 -6.09 -4.89 2.90
CA THR A 119 -7.13 -5.87 3.24
C THR A 119 -8.46 -5.60 2.53
N TYR A 120 -8.79 -4.32 2.24
CA TYR A 120 -10.00 -3.94 1.50
C TYR A 120 -10.00 -4.36 0.03
N ALA A 121 -8.82 -4.62 -0.54
CA ALA A 121 -8.66 -5.22 -1.85
C ALA A 121 -8.52 -6.75 -1.73
N ASP A 122 -7.53 -7.21 -0.97
CA ASP A 122 -7.09 -8.62 -0.97
C ASP A 122 -8.19 -9.54 -0.43
N PHE A 123 -8.81 -9.13 0.67
CA PHE A 123 -9.89 -9.84 1.35
C PHE A 123 -11.26 -9.22 1.07
N SER A 124 -11.43 -8.57 -0.10
CA SER A 124 -12.65 -7.85 -0.43
C SER A 124 -13.91 -8.73 -0.34
N SER A 125 -13.82 -10.00 -0.73
CA SER A 125 -14.94 -10.95 -0.62
C SER A 125 -15.33 -11.23 0.83
N GLN A 126 -14.35 -11.44 1.71
CA GLN A 126 -14.59 -11.65 3.14
C GLN A 126 -15.24 -10.42 3.78
N ILE A 127 -14.71 -9.23 3.49
CA ILE A 127 -15.21 -7.96 4.02
C ILE A 127 -16.63 -7.69 3.49
N SER A 128 -16.88 -7.91 2.20
CA SER A 128 -18.22 -7.79 1.60
C SER A 128 -19.24 -8.68 2.30
N LEU A 129 -18.90 -9.94 2.58
CA LEU A 129 -19.76 -10.87 3.31
C LEU A 129 -19.99 -10.42 4.76
N ALA A 130 -18.92 -10.03 5.46
CA ALA A 130 -19.01 -9.57 6.85
C ALA A 130 -19.87 -8.30 7.01
N LEU A 131 -19.86 -7.41 6.00
CA LEU A 131 -20.63 -6.17 6.00
C LEU A 131 -22.00 -6.28 5.31
N GLY A 132 -22.37 -7.45 4.77
CA GLY A 132 -23.61 -7.63 4.01
C GLY A 132 -23.70 -6.77 2.76
N LYS A 133 -22.58 -6.48 2.09
CA LYS A 133 -22.49 -5.58 0.92
C LYS A 133 -22.02 -6.32 -0.32
N VAL A 134 -22.63 -6.01 -1.46
CA VAL A 134 -22.23 -6.59 -2.77
C VAL A 134 -20.97 -5.92 -3.32
N VAL A 135 -20.80 -4.62 -3.10
CA VAL A 135 -19.64 -3.83 -3.58
C VAL A 135 -19.16 -2.88 -2.49
N LEU A 136 -17.83 -2.83 -2.27
CA LEU A 136 -17.21 -1.90 -1.34
C LEU A 136 -17.16 -0.49 -1.96
N THR A 137 -17.90 0.45 -1.36
CA THR A 137 -17.92 1.87 -1.76
C THR A 137 -16.97 2.70 -0.90
N ARG A 138 -16.73 3.97 -1.27
CA ARG A 138 -15.90 4.92 -0.49
C ARG A 138 -16.37 5.10 0.96
N LYS A 139 -17.67 4.95 1.22
CA LYS A 139 -18.24 4.97 2.59
C LYS A 139 -17.97 3.69 3.37
N THR A 140 -17.65 2.59 2.68
CA THR A 140 -17.52 1.25 3.26
C THR A 140 -16.07 0.90 3.58
N SER A 141 -15.11 1.48 2.85
CA SER A 141 -13.68 1.34 3.12
C SER A 141 -13.20 2.10 4.37
N GLY A 142 -14.13 2.55 5.23
CA GLY A 142 -13.83 3.09 6.57
C GLY A 142 -12.91 4.31 6.61
N VAL A 143 -12.62 4.98 5.48
CA VAL A 143 -11.61 6.05 5.39
C VAL A 143 -11.84 7.18 6.41
N ARG A 144 -13.10 7.44 6.80
CA ARG A 144 -13.46 8.42 7.82
C ARG A 144 -13.53 7.87 9.26
N GLU A 145 -13.70 6.57 9.43
CA GLU A 145 -13.99 5.96 10.74
C GLU A 145 -12.77 5.26 11.36
N ILE A 146 -11.82 4.77 10.54
CA ILE A 146 -10.65 4.01 11.02
C ILE A 146 -9.54 4.93 11.54
N PHE A 147 -9.41 6.13 10.97
CA PHE A 147 -8.32 7.07 11.27
C PHE A 147 -8.83 8.45 11.67
N SER A 148 -9.93 8.53 12.44
CA SER A 148 -10.20 9.71 13.27
C SER A 148 -9.15 9.76 14.40
N LEU A 149 -7.89 9.98 14.01
CA LEU A 149 -6.73 10.11 14.88
C LEU A 149 -6.82 11.46 15.57
N THR A 150 -7.62 11.49 16.63
CA THR A 150 -7.47 12.44 17.74
C THR A 150 -6.54 11.86 18.82
N CYS A 151 -5.77 10.82 18.48
CA CYS A 151 -4.84 10.10 19.36
C CYS A 151 -3.52 9.70 18.66
N LEU A 152 -3.09 10.48 17.66
CA LEU A 152 -1.68 10.65 17.32
C LEU A 152 -1.35 12.14 17.55
#